data_AF-A0A127PBN5-F1
#
_entry.id   AF-A0A127PBN5-F1
#
_cell.length_a   1.000
_cell.length_b   1.000
_cell.length_c   1.000
_cell.angle_alpha   90.00
_cell.angle_beta   90.00
_cell.angle_gamma   90.00
#
_symmetry.space_group_name_H-M   'P 1'
#
loop_
_entity.id
_entity.type
_entity.pdbx_description
1 polymer ?
#
loop_
_entity_poly.entity_id
_entity_poly.type
_entity_poly.pdbx_seq_one_letter_code
_entity_poly.pdbx_strand_id
1 'polypeptide(L)'
;MKVEQLPETGTPGGNPDLKINGSLADVYAPTSKNVQTIADTLAYKVQQQAPNIVINLNDSILTSSQIIQQLLTTPVPGLNSVYFIKNGITTLVKF
;
A
#
# COMPACT_ATOMS: atom_id res chain seq x y z
N MET A 1 4.67 3.04 17.17
CA MET A 1 4.10 3.57 15.92
C MET A 1 2.72 4.10 16.23
N LYS A 2 2.38 5.32 15.81
CA LYS A 2 1.03 5.88 15.96
C LYS A 2 0.27 5.66 14.65
N VAL A 3 -0.94 5.12 14.74
CA VAL A 3 -1.84 4.89 13.61
C VAL A 3 -3.15 5.56 13.92
N GLU A 4 -3.67 6.33 12.97
CA GLU A 4 -4.95 7.02 13.05
C GLU A 4 -5.78 6.60 11.83
N GLN A 5 -7.04 6.25 12.03
CA GLN A 5 -7.98 6.06 10.92
C GLN A 5 -8.54 7.43 10.53
N LEU A 6 -8.69 7.65 9.22
CA LEU A 6 -9.31 8.84 8.68
C LEU A 6 -10.76 8.51 8.28
N PRO A 7 -11.73 9.37 8.65
CA PRO A 7 -13.10 9.20 8.18
C PRO A 7 -13.17 9.47 6.68
N GLU A 8 -14.00 8.72 5.97
CA GLU A 8 -14.30 9.05 4.57
C GLU A 8 -15.00 10.41 4.50
N THR A 9 -14.43 11.33 3.73
CA THR A 9 -14.94 12.71 3.68
C THR A 9 -16.03 12.92 2.63
N GLY A 10 -16.22 11.98 1.70
CA GLY A 10 -17.19 12.08 0.59
C GLY A 10 -16.92 13.21 -0.40
N THR A 11 -15.78 13.91 -0.27
CA THR A 11 -15.39 15.03 -1.13
C THR A 11 -14.59 14.55 -2.34
N PRO A 12 -14.72 15.19 -3.52
CA PRO A 12 -13.86 14.90 -4.67
C PRO A 12 -12.38 15.09 -4.34
N GLY A 13 -11.57 14.05 -4.57
CA GLY A 13 -10.13 14.05 -4.27
C GLY A 13 -9.69 12.73 -3.62
N GLY A 14 -8.40 12.65 -3.26
CA GLY A 14 -7.86 11.52 -2.51
C GLY A 14 -8.43 11.46 -1.10
N ASN A 15 -8.86 10.26 -0.69
CA ASN A 15 -9.44 9.96 0.60
C ASN A 15 -8.68 8.78 1.23
N PRO A 16 -7.44 9.00 1.70
CA PRO A 16 -6.62 7.94 2.27
C PRO A 16 -7.22 7.42 3.58
N ASP A 17 -7.08 6.12 3.81
CA ASP A 17 -7.66 5.44 4.97
C ASP A 17 -7.00 5.80 6.31
N LEU A 18 -5.70 6.11 6.30
CA LEU A 18 -4.87 6.16 7.51
C LEU A 18 -3.93 7.39 7.57
N LYS A 19 -3.48 7.70 8.78
CA LYS A 19 -2.20 8.37 9.05
C LYS A 19 -1.30 7.46 9.88
N ILE A 20 -0.08 7.23 9.40
CA ILE A 20 0.96 6.50 10.13
C ILE A 20 2.05 7.50 10.51
N ASN A 21 2.20 7.74 11.80
CA ASN A 21 3.11 8.77 12.35
C ASN A 21 2.93 10.15 11.69
N GLY A 22 1.69 10.53 11.35
CA GLY A 22 1.35 11.80 10.71
C GLY A 22 1.36 11.79 9.18
N SER A 23 1.93 10.77 8.53
CA SER A 23 1.95 10.63 7.07
C SER A 23 0.72 9.88 6.56
N LEU A 24 0.07 10.39 5.52
CA LEU A 24 -1.09 9.75 4.88
C LEU A 24 -0.71 8.38 4.33
N ALA A 25 -1.55 7.39 4.55
CA ALA A 25 -1.42 6.06 3.99
C ALA A 25 -2.76 5.50 3.55
N ASP A 26 -2.74 4.70 2.49
CA ASP A 26 -3.93 4.04 1.95
C ASP A 26 -3.82 2.52 2.14
N VAL A 27 -4.93 1.84 2.45
CA VAL A 27 -4.95 0.39 2.68
C VAL A 27 -5.32 -0.33 1.39
N TYR A 28 -4.66 -1.47 1.16
CA TYR A 28 -4.92 -2.35 0.05
C TYR A 28 -4.86 -3.82 0.47
N ALA A 29 -5.96 -4.54 0.27
CA ALA A 29 -6.02 -5.99 0.46
C ALA A 29 -6.15 -6.66 -0.93
N PRO A 30 -5.03 -7.05 -1.57
CA PRO A 30 -5.06 -7.62 -2.91
C PRO A 30 -5.72 -9.01 -2.96
N THR A 31 -6.63 -9.19 -3.91
CA THR A 31 -7.17 -10.50 -4.30
C THR A 31 -6.48 -11.09 -5.54
N SER A 32 -5.82 -10.24 -6.33
CA SER A 32 -5.08 -10.68 -7.52
C SER A 32 -3.87 -11.53 -7.15
N LYS A 33 -3.60 -12.54 -7.99
CA LYS A 33 -2.43 -13.42 -7.91
C LYS A 33 -1.28 -12.97 -8.81
N ASN A 34 -1.47 -11.88 -9.57
CA ASN A 34 -0.51 -11.35 -10.52
C ASN A 34 0.19 -10.12 -9.95
N VAL A 35 1.52 -10.18 -9.80
CA VAL A 35 2.34 -9.10 -9.23
C VAL A 35 2.32 -7.81 -10.04
N GLN A 36 2.18 -7.88 -11.37
CA GLN A 36 2.07 -6.68 -12.22
C GLN A 36 0.76 -5.94 -11.91
N THR A 37 -0.36 -6.67 -11.78
CA THR A 37 -1.64 -6.06 -11.37
C THR A 37 -1.56 -5.40 -10.00
N ILE A 38 -0.76 -5.97 -9.07
CA ILE A 38 -0.49 -5.32 -7.78
C ILE A 38 0.23 -4.00 -8.01
N ALA A 39 1.31 -3.98 -8.79
CA ALA A 39 2.07 -2.76 -9.08
C ALA A 39 1.20 -1.68 -9.76
N ASP A 40 0.38 -2.05 -10.73
CA ASP A 40 -0.54 -1.13 -11.42
C ASP A 40 -1.57 -0.53 -10.45
N THR A 41 -2.11 -1.35 -9.55
CA THR A 41 -3.04 -0.89 -8.50
C THR A 41 -2.36 0.06 -7.52
N LEU A 42 -1.10 -0.22 -7.15
CA LEU A 42 -0.31 0.67 -6.31
C LEU A 42 -0.04 2.00 -7.00
N ALA A 43 0.27 2.00 -8.30
CA ALA A 43 0.45 3.24 -9.06
C ALA A 43 -0.81 4.11 -9.03
N TYR A 44 -1.98 3.50 -9.24
CA TYR A 44 -3.26 4.19 -9.13
C TYR A 44 -3.49 4.76 -7.72
N LYS A 45 -3.31 3.95 -6.66
CA LYS A 45 -3.51 4.39 -5.27
C LYS A 45 -2.51 5.48 -4.85
N VAL A 46 -1.26 5.40 -5.30
CA VAL A 46 -0.24 6.44 -5.03
C VAL A 46 -0.61 7.74 -5.70
N GLN A 47 -1.05 7.69 -6.96
CA GLN A 47 -1.43 8.88 -7.71
C GLN A 47 -2.67 9.56 -7.12
N GLN A 48 -3.64 8.78 -6.62
CA GLN A 48 -4.95 9.29 -6.23
C GLN A 48 -5.13 9.46 -4.72
N GLN A 49 -4.47 8.65 -3.88
CA GLN A 49 -4.80 8.52 -2.46
C GLN A 49 -3.65 8.94 -1.55
N ALA A 50 -2.54 8.19 -1.56
CA ALA A 50 -1.42 8.45 -0.67
C ALA A 50 -0.10 7.84 -1.15
N PRO A 51 1.05 8.49 -0.87
CA PRO A 51 2.37 7.96 -1.22
C PRO A 51 2.81 6.78 -0.34
N ASN A 52 2.13 6.51 0.78
CA ASN A 52 2.43 5.37 1.65
C ASN A 52 1.29 4.35 1.54
N ILE A 53 1.60 3.07 1.39
CA ILE A 53 0.59 2.03 1.22
C ILE A 53 0.74 0.96 2.30
N VAL A 54 -0.38 0.51 2.88
CA VAL A 54 -0.45 -0.69 3.71
C VAL A 54 -1.03 -1.82 2.88
N ILE A 55 -0.25 -2.88 2.63
CA ILE A 55 -0.71 -4.06 1.89
C ILE A 55 -1.00 -5.19 2.87
N ASN A 56 -2.28 -5.54 3.02
CA ASN A 56 -2.70 -6.70 3.80
C ASN A 56 -2.68 -7.95 2.91
N LEU A 57 -1.70 -8.82 3.15
CA LEU A 57 -1.49 -10.06 2.40
C LEU A 57 -2.09 -11.28 3.09
N ASN A 58 -2.82 -11.16 4.20
CA ASN A 58 -3.35 -12.32 4.95
C ASN A 58 -4.07 -13.34 4.05
N ASP A 59 -4.92 -12.85 3.15
CA ASP A 59 -5.69 -13.68 2.22
C ASP A 59 -5.04 -13.82 0.83
N SER A 60 -3.86 -13.22 0.64
CA SER A 60 -3.09 -13.31 -0.60
C SER A 60 -2.15 -14.52 -0.60
N ILE A 61 -1.99 -15.14 -1.77
CA ILE A 61 -0.95 -16.16 -2.00
C ILE A 61 0.42 -15.53 -2.27
N LEU A 62 0.47 -14.23 -2.58
CA LEU A 62 1.70 -13.52 -2.86
C LEU A 62 2.45 -13.21 -1.57
N THR A 63 3.77 -13.26 -1.67
CA THR A 63 4.68 -12.85 -0.59
C THR A 63 5.08 -11.38 -0.76
N SER A 64 5.46 -10.74 0.34
CA SER A 64 6.04 -9.39 0.31
C SER A 64 7.26 -9.36 -0.60
N SER A 65 8.12 -10.38 -0.56
CA SER A 65 9.31 -10.47 -1.42
C SER A 65 8.98 -10.44 -2.92
N GLN A 66 7.95 -11.16 -3.36
CA GLN A 66 7.56 -11.14 -4.78
C GLN A 66 7.11 -9.74 -5.22
N ILE A 67 6.34 -9.04 -4.38
CA ILE A 67 5.89 -7.68 -4.67
C ILE A 67 7.06 -6.70 -4.63
N ILE A 68 7.97 -6.82 -3.66
CA ILE A 68 9.17 -5.98 -3.57
C ILE A 68 10.02 -6.13 -4.83
N GLN A 69 10.27 -7.36 -5.30
CA GLN A 69 11.04 -7.58 -6.53
C GLN A 69 10.38 -6.95 -7.77
N GLN A 70 9.05 -7.01 -7.85
CA GLN A 70 8.30 -6.32 -8.91
C GLN A 70 8.46 -4.80 -8.83
N LEU A 71 8.38 -4.22 -7.63
CA LEU A 71 8.53 -2.77 -7.42
C LEU A 71 9.96 -2.27 -7.63
N LEU A 72 10.98 -3.11 -7.44
CA LEU A 72 12.36 -2.79 -7.79
C LEU A 72 12.60 -2.85 -9.31
N THR A 73 11.91 -3.76 -10.00
CA THR A 73 12.00 -3.91 -11.47
C THR A 73 11.22 -2.82 -12.20
N THR A 74 10.02 -2.53 -11.70
CA THR A 74 9.11 -1.50 -12.23
C THR A 74 8.74 -0.56 -11.08
N PRO A 75 9.56 0.47 -10.81
CA PRO A 75 9.28 1.45 -9.78
C PRO A 75 7.95 2.16 -10.01
N VAL A 76 7.23 2.42 -8.92
CA VAL A 76 6.00 3.21 -8.92
C VAL A 76 6.35 4.66 -8.56
N PRO A 77 6.23 5.62 -9.48
CA PRO A 77 6.54 7.01 -9.18
C PRO A 77 5.68 7.56 -8.03
N GLY A 78 6.32 8.20 -7.06
CA GLY A 78 5.66 8.78 -5.89
C GLY A 78 5.38 7.80 -4.74
N LEU A 79 5.68 6.50 -4.91
CA LEU A 79 5.62 5.54 -3.81
C LEU A 79 6.78 5.80 -2.84
N ASN A 80 6.45 6.09 -1.59
CA ASN A 80 7.42 6.39 -0.53
C ASN A 80 7.68 5.18 0.38
N SER A 81 6.62 4.51 0.81
CA SER A 81 6.77 3.32 1.66
C SER A 81 5.63 2.34 1.53
N VAL A 82 5.95 1.05 1.74
CA VAL A 82 4.97 -0.03 1.81
C VAL A 82 5.10 -0.77 3.14
N TYR A 83 3.99 -0.87 3.86
CA TYR A 83 3.85 -1.72 5.05
C TYR A 83 3.12 -3.00 4.64
N PHE A 84 3.82 -4.13 4.63
CA PHE A 84 3.22 -5.43 4.38
C PHE A 84 2.73 -6.05 5.67
N ILE A 85 1.50 -6.58 5.68
CA ILE A 85 0.95 -7.35 6.80
C ILE A 85 0.70 -8.78 6.34
N LYS A 86 1.31 -9.76 7.00
CA LYS A 86 1.04 -11.19 6.75
C LYS A 86 1.16 -11.95 8.07
N ASN A 87 0.12 -12.71 8.42
CA ASN A 87 0.08 -13.55 9.63
C ASN A 87 0.41 -12.75 10.91
N GLY A 88 -0.09 -11.52 11.02
CA GLY A 88 0.18 -10.63 12.16
C GLY A 88 1.58 -10.01 12.19
N ILE A 89 2.45 -10.33 11.23
CA ILE A 89 3.78 -9.74 11.09
C ILE A 89 3.69 -8.55 10.15
N THR A 90 4.36 -7.46 10.53
CA THR A 90 4.47 -6.25 9.69
C THR A 90 5.91 -6.05 9.22
N THR A 91 6.10 -5.86 7.91
CA THR A 91 7.38 -5.49 7.30
C THR A 91 7.25 -4.14 6.62
N LEU A 92 8.16 -3.21 6.93
CA LEU A 92 8.24 -1.90 6.27
C LEU A 92 9.35 -1.91 5.22
N VAL A 93 9.03 -1.47 4.01
CA VAL A 93 9.98 -1.19 2.94
C VAL A 93 9.83 0.27 2.51
N LYS A 94 10.95 0.97 2.35
CA LYS A 94 11.01 2.33 1.80
C LYS A 94 11.55 2.27 0.38
N PHE A 95 11.00 3.08 -0.50
CA PHE A 95 11.35 3.16 -1.92
C PHE A 95 11.92 4.55 -2.26
#